data_AF-A0A6A5K6N8-F1
#
_entry.id   AF-A0A6A5K6N8-F1
#
_cell.length_a   1.000
_cell.length_b   1.000
_cell.length_c   1.000
_cell.angle_alpha   90.00
_cell.angle_beta   90.00
_cell.angle_gamma   90.00
#
_symmetry.space_group_name_H-M   'P 1'
#
loop_
_entity.id
_entity.type
_entity.pdbx_description
1 polymer ?
#
loop_
_entity_poly.entity_id
_entity_poly.type
_entity_poly.pdbx_seq_one_letter_code
_entity_poly.pdbx_strand_id
1 'polypeptide(L)'
;MSTLKFAPWMSDVDVQFYAALAHIKINHDKLDDSARKVLGLYEVRPGEHSSRSMRVQIHPNALTSDDTPPTFCRAEGIIKNCNTIEDYKNLDRAAILDRCAQTIWEAIHDGSIYECPSLLSSFTAIIFANLKKYKFTYHFGFPAIQSDPLWKQVGDVTRLDARETTYLVDAVQTWRYSSDVRQRGFFLAKRIRGGAALDETPKTPVTPLEEFGYTWAVGRLEAFEKGFFDRVDNQDRFICFADPSTYDTNPGWPLRNLLVLIRHRWRLSDAQIMCYRDTHTRRDQSNSLILQLRSDPCSEATPIVDKADSRPRTPKLPKVTGWERTEAGKLTSRNVDLSEYMDERKLADQAVDLNLKLIKWRIAPTIDLDVIKNCKCLLLGAGTLGTYVSRTLMGWGVRKITFIDNATVSFSNPVRQPLFDFKDCLQGGAKKAERAAEALEEIYPGVDAIGHVMEVPMLGHPMTDSTKTKKEFEKLQKLVNEHDAIFLLMDTRESRWLPTVMGKAAGKIVLNAALGFDTYVVMRHGLKTTQEGEVELGCYFCNDVVAPADVSHRISPFNIT
;
A
#
# COMPACT_ATOMS: atom_id res chain seq x y z
N MET A 1 -22.18 -39.49 -6.36
CA MET A 1 -21.09 -38.92 -5.55
C MET A 1 -20.34 -37.93 -6.40
N SER A 2 -20.25 -36.66 -5.99
CA SER A 2 -19.56 -35.60 -6.74
C SER A 2 -18.22 -35.26 -6.10
N THR A 3 -17.25 -34.84 -6.92
CA THR A 3 -15.95 -34.36 -6.42
C THR A 3 -16.12 -33.01 -5.75
N LEU A 4 -15.64 -32.87 -4.51
CA LEU A 4 -15.74 -31.64 -3.75
C LEU A 4 -14.81 -30.56 -4.31
N LYS A 5 -15.35 -29.36 -4.57
CA LYS A 5 -14.59 -28.18 -5.01
C LYS A 5 -14.54 -27.16 -3.87
N PHE A 6 -13.35 -26.68 -3.54
CA PHE A 6 -13.10 -25.79 -2.41
C PHE A 6 -12.85 -24.36 -2.86
N ALA A 7 -13.38 -23.39 -2.12
CA ALA A 7 -13.06 -21.97 -2.32
C ALA A 7 -11.64 -21.68 -1.80
N PRO A 8 -10.72 -21.15 -2.63
CA PRO A 8 -9.33 -20.94 -2.23
C PRO A 8 -9.17 -19.75 -1.29
N TRP A 9 -8.22 -19.85 -0.36
CA TRP A 9 -7.76 -18.70 0.43
C TRP A 9 -7.13 -17.63 -0.45
N MET A 10 -7.33 -16.38 -0.02
CA MET A 10 -6.64 -15.22 -0.56
C MET A 10 -6.13 -14.35 0.59
N SER A 11 -4.99 -13.71 0.39
CA SER A 11 -4.41 -12.75 1.33
C SER A 11 -5.12 -11.40 1.23
N ASP A 12 -5.24 -10.74 2.38
CA ASP A 12 -5.67 -9.35 2.55
C ASP A 12 -4.71 -8.68 3.53
N VAL A 13 -3.85 -7.78 3.05
CA VAL A 13 -2.74 -7.23 3.82
C VAL A 13 -2.96 -5.74 4.03
N ASP A 14 -3.01 -5.31 5.29
CA ASP A 14 -3.17 -3.91 5.64
C ASP A 14 -1.96 -3.08 5.18
N VAL A 15 -2.18 -1.87 4.68
CA VAL A 15 -1.10 -0.98 4.23
C VAL A 15 -0.12 -0.67 5.38
N GLN A 16 -0.61 -0.52 6.61
CA GLN A 16 0.23 -0.24 7.77
C GLN A 16 1.08 -1.44 8.19
N PHE A 17 0.72 -2.67 7.80
CA PHE A 17 1.56 -3.84 8.04
C PHE A 17 2.93 -3.71 7.35
N TYR A 18 2.98 -3.13 6.15
CA TYR A 18 4.24 -2.93 5.44
C TYR A 18 5.17 -1.94 6.16
N ALA A 19 4.60 -0.91 6.78
CA ALA A 19 5.36 0.02 7.61
C ALA A 19 5.89 -0.67 8.88
N ALA A 20 5.07 -1.49 9.55
CA ALA A 20 5.49 -2.28 10.69
C ALA A 20 6.59 -3.29 10.33
N LEU A 21 6.46 -3.96 9.18
CA LEU A 21 7.47 -4.88 8.66
C LEU A 21 8.79 -4.16 8.35
N ALA A 22 8.73 -2.98 7.72
CA ALA A 22 9.91 -2.16 7.46
C ALA A 22 10.61 -1.71 8.76
N HIS A 23 9.83 -1.26 9.75
CA HIS A 23 10.33 -0.88 11.06
C HIS A 23 11.03 -2.05 11.76
N ILE A 24 10.40 -3.23 11.78
CA ILE A 24 11.00 -4.45 12.36
C ILE A 24 12.27 -4.84 11.61
N LYS A 25 12.26 -4.76 10.26
CA LYS A 25 13.40 -5.12 9.44
C LYS A 25 14.62 -4.21 9.70
N ILE A 26 14.41 -2.91 9.84
CA ILE A 26 15.50 -1.94 10.06
C ILE A 26 16.01 -2.01 11.51
N ASN A 27 15.10 -2.01 12.48
CA ASN A 27 15.46 -1.79 13.87
C ASN A 27 15.79 -3.08 14.63
N HIS A 28 15.21 -4.22 14.23
CA HIS A 28 15.36 -5.49 14.94
C HIS A 28 16.08 -6.54 14.10
N ASP A 29 15.56 -6.91 12.91
CA ASP A 29 16.11 -8.03 12.13
C ASP A 29 17.47 -7.69 11.51
N LYS A 30 17.62 -6.47 11.00
CA LYS A 30 18.80 -6.03 10.24
C LYS A 30 19.09 -7.03 9.11
N LEU A 31 20.18 -7.79 9.21
CA LEU A 31 20.58 -8.81 8.23
C LEU A 31 19.93 -10.18 8.46
N ASP A 32 19.30 -10.41 9.61
CA ASP A 32 18.60 -11.67 9.88
C ASP A 32 17.41 -11.85 8.94
N ASP A 33 17.35 -12.98 8.25
CA ASP A 33 16.28 -13.38 7.34
C ASP A 33 15.50 -14.60 7.88
N SER A 34 15.69 -14.92 9.16
CA SER A 34 14.98 -15.98 9.87
C SER A 34 13.47 -15.78 9.79
N ALA A 35 12.76 -16.90 9.68
CA ALA A 35 11.31 -16.87 9.59
C ALA A 35 10.68 -16.43 10.92
N ARG A 36 9.66 -15.57 10.86
CA ARG A 36 8.95 -15.03 12.02
C ARG A 36 7.52 -15.54 12.07
N LYS A 37 6.98 -15.67 13.28
CA LYS A 37 5.54 -15.86 13.48
C LYS A 37 4.81 -14.60 12.99
N VAL A 38 3.70 -14.80 12.29
CA VAL A 38 2.76 -13.74 11.91
C VAL A 38 1.34 -14.23 12.14
N LEU A 39 0.51 -13.43 12.78
CA LEU A 39 -0.88 -13.78 13.03
C LEU A 39 -1.75 -13.34 11.83
N GLY A 40 -2.44 -14.30 11.22
CA GLY A 40 -3.52 -14.02 10.28
C GLY A 40 -4.87 -14.18 10.98
N LEU A 41 -5.82 -13.33 10.61
CA LEU A 41 -7.18 -13.39 11.12
C LEU A 41 -8.16 -13.59 9.98
N TYR A 42 -9.21 -14.37 10.19
CA TYR A 42 -10.32 -14.49 9.26
C TYR A 42 -11.64 -14.48 10.01
N GLU A 43 -12.70 -14.13 9.33
CA GLU A 43 -14.04 -14.15 9.92
C GLU A 43 -15.09 -14.51 8.88
N VAL A 44 -16.24 -14.91 9.39
CA VAL A 44 -17.40 -15.30 8.61
C VAL A 44 -18.22 -14.06 8.29
N ARG A 45 -18.33 -13.71 7.01
CA ARG A 45 -19.09 -12.54 6.52
C ARG A 45 -20.16 -12.96 5.51
N PRO A 46 -21.32 -13.45 5.97
CA PRO A 46 -22.36 -13.92 5.07
C PRO A 46 -22.92 -12.73 4.25
N GLY A 47 -23.05 -12.93 2.94
CA GLY A 47 -23.59 -11.94 2.01
C GLY A 47 -22.58 -10.90 1.49
N GLU A 48 -21.29 -10.99 1.83
CA GLU A 48 -20.27 -10.23 1.10
C GLU A 48 -20.10 -10.77 -0.32
N HIS A 49 -19.73 -9.88 -1.25
CA HIS A 49 -19.45 -10.23 -2.64
C HIS A 49 -18.37 -11.33 -2.73
N SER A 50 -18.47 -12.22 -3.72
CA SER A 50 -17.57 -13.36 -3.91
C SER A 50 -16.08 -12.99 -3.97
N SER A 51 -15.76 -11.76 -4.41
CA SER A 51 -14.39 -11.22 -4.41
C SER A 51 -13.80 -11.03 -3.01
N ARG A 52 -14.62 -10.90 -1.96
CA ARG A 52 -14.18 -10.80 -0.56
C ARG A 52 -14.28 -12.12 0.20
N SER A 53 -14.71 -13.18 -0.47
CA SER A 53 -14.72 -14.52 0.12
C SER A 53 -13.30 -14.99 0.48
N MET A 54 -13.19 -15.83 1.51
CA MET A 54 -11.96 -16.55 1.84
C MET A 54 -10.73 -15.63 2.00
N ARG A 55 -10.83 -14.61 2.87
CA ARG A 55 -9.73 -13.67 3.14
C ARG A 55 -9.04 -13.96 4.47
N VAL A 56 -7.71 -14.12 4.43
CA VAL A 56 -6.86 -14.04 5.62
C VAL A 56 -6.31 -12.62 5.71
N GLN A 57 -6.74 -11.90 6.74
CA GLN A 57 -6.38 -10.53 7.05
C GLN A 57 -5.09 -10.48 7.86
N ILE A 58 -4.13 -9.69 7.38
CA ILE A 58 -2.87 -9.41 8.06
C ILE A 58 -2.91 -7.96 8.55
N HIS A 59 -3.13 -7.81 9.86
CA HIS A 59 -3.26 -6.52 10.52
C HIS A 59 -1.90 -5.88 10.84
N PRO A 60 -1.87 -4.58 11.17
CA PRO A 60 -0.60 -3.84 11.36
C PRO A 60 0.29 -4.41 12.49
N ASN A 61 -0.33 -4.94 13.53
CA ASN A 61 0.34 -5.53 14.69
C ASN A 61 0.53 -7.06 14.59
N ALA A 62 0.28 -7.67 13.42
CA ALA A 62 0.32 -9.12 13.23
C ALA A 62 1.68 -9.79 13.55
N LEU A 63 2.77 -9.02 13.61
CA LEU A 63 4.11 -9.51 13.94
C LEU A 63 4.45 -9.45 15.44
N THR A 64 3.67 -8.72 16.23
CA THR A 64 3.99 -8.39 17.62
C THR A 64 2.86 -8.70 18.60
N SER A 65 1.62 -8.80 18.12
CA SER A 65 0.45 -9.08 18.93
C SER A 65 -0.14 -10.43 18.59
N ASP A 66 -0.58 -11.13 19.63
CA ASP A 66 -1.41 -12.33 19.55
C ASP A 66 -2.90 -12.04 19.84
N ASP A 67 -3.30 -10.77 19.87
CA ASP A 67 -4.69 -10.40 20.14
C ASP A 67 -5.64 -10.88 19.02
N THR A 68 -6.82 -11.35 19.40
CA THR A 68 -7.81 -11.90 18.48
C THR A 68 -9.20 -11.39 18.88
N PRO A 69 -9.79 -10.47 18.10
CA PRO A 69 -11.10 -9.92 18.43
C PRO A 69 -12.20 -11.00 18.45
N PRO A 70 -13.31 -10.79 19.17
CA PRO A 70 -14.31 -11.83 19.43
C PRO A 70 -14.88 -12.53 18.18
N THR A 71 -15.10 -11.79 17.08
CA THR A 71 -15.70 -12.32 15.85
C THR A 71 -14.70 -13.11 14.98
N PHE A 72 -13.40 -12.93 15.19
CA PHE A 72 -12.36 -13.51 14.36
C PHE A 72 -11.94 -14.91 14.82
N CYS A 73 -11.44 -15.65 13.85
CA CYS A 73 -10.74 -16.91 13.99
C CYS A 73 -9.27 -16.72 13.60
N ARG A 74 -8.37 -17.50 14.21
CA ARG A 74 -6.93 -17.42 13.97
C ARG A 74 -6.51 -18.33 12.82
N ALA A 75 -5.63 -17.79 11.98
CA ALA A 75 -4.81 -18.53 11.03
C ALA A 75 -3.35 -18.34 11.46
N GLU A 76 -2.69 -19.42 11.87
CA GLU A 76 -1.30 -19.33 12.34
C GLU A 76 -0.34 -19.22 11.15
N GLY A 77 0.48 -18.18 11.13
CA GLY A 77 1.32 -17.85 9.99
C GLY A 77 2.80 -17.84 10.29
N ILE A 78 3.60 -18.14 9.28
CA ILE A 78 5.06 -17.90 9.29
C ILE A 78 5.45 -17.06 8.08
N ILE A 79 6.14 -15.95 8.31
CA ILE A 79 6.66 -15.06 7.26
C ILE A 79 8.18 -15.17 7.14
N LYS A 80 8.68 -15.35 5.92
CA LYS A 80 10.12 -15.25 5.59
C LYS A 80 10.37 -14.01 4.75
N ASN A 81 11.12 -13.06 5.32
CA ASN A 81 11.52 -11.82 4.63
C ASN A 81 12.96 -11.92 4.12
N CYS A 82 13.13 -12.02 2.81
CA CYS A 82 14.44 -12.07 2.16
C CYS A 82 15.10 -10.70 2.11
N ASN A 83 16.43 -10.68 2.26
CA ASN A 83 17.22 -9.46 2.15
C ASN A 83 17.40 -8.98 0.70
N THR A 84 17.52 -9.93 -0.24
CA THR A 84 17.74 -9.65 -1.65
C THR A 84 16.62 -10.23 -2.52
N ILE A 85 16.45 -9.67 -3.72
CA ILE A 85 15.45 -10.18 -4.67
C ILE A 85 15.92 -11.50 -5.29
N GLU A 86 17.23 -11.72 -5.38
CA GLU A 86 17.86 -12.95 -5.83
C GLU A 86 17.53 -14.10 -4.88
N ASP A 87 17.70 -13.91 -3.56
CA ASP A 87 17.33 -14.90 -2.55
C ASP A 87 15.85 -15.25 -2.65
N TYR A 88 14.99 -14.23 -2.78
CA TYR A 88 13.54 -14.41 -2.94
C TYR A 88 13.16 -15.24 -4.17
N LYS A 89 13.84 -15.03 -5.30
CA LYS A 89 13.61 -15.77 -6.54
C LYS A 89 14.12 -17.21 -6.45
N ASN A 90 15.22 -17.42 -5.74
CA ASN A 90 15.88 -18.72 -5.59
C ASN A 90 15.30 -19.58 -4.45
N LEU A 91 14.35 -19.05 -3.66
CA LEU A 91 13.67 -19.82 -2.63
C LEU A 91 12.99 -21.07 -3.20
N ASP A 92 13.22 -22.20 -2.55
CA ASP A 92 12.44 -23.42 -2.78
C ASP A 92 11.03 -23.25 -2.20
N ARG A 93 10.12 -22.77 -3.04
CA ARG A 93 8.71 -22.56 -2.71
C ARG A 93 7.99 -23.87 -2.36
N ALA A 94 8.41 -25.00 -2.90
CA ALA A 94 7.80 -26.29 -2.57
C ALA A 94 8.19 -26.68 -1.14
N ALA A 95 9.50 -26.64 -0.82
CA ALA A 95 9.99 -27.00 0.50
C ALA A 95 9.43 -26.10 1.63
N ILE A 96 9.23 -24.80 1.38
CA ILE A 96 8.63 -23.89 2.36
C ILE A 96 7.18 -24.29 2.67
N LEU A 97 6.40 -24.60 1.62
CA LEU A 97 5.01 -25.01 1.77
C LEU A 97 4.93 -26.39 2.45
N ASP A 98 5.78 -27.33 2.07
CA ASP A 98 5.87 -28.67 2.65
C ASP A 98 6.25 -28.61 4.13
N ARG A 99 7.18 -27.73 4.53
CA ARG A 99 7.54 -27.54 5.94
C ARG A 99 6.36 -27.04 6.78
N CYS A 100 5.58 -26.09 6.24
CA CYS A 100 4.38 -25.61 6.92
C CYS A 100 3.32 -26.71 7.04
N ALA A 101 3.12 -27.51 5.98
CA ALA A 101 2.22 -28.66 6.01
C ALA A 101 2.69 -29.78 6.94
N GLN A 102 4.00 -29.99 7.06
CA GLN A 102 4.59 -30.97 7.97
C GLN A 102 4.23 -30.64 9.42
N THR A 103 4.25 -29.36 9.82
CA THR A 103 3.81 -28.94 11.15
C THR A 103 2.35 -29.30 11.42
N ILE A 104 1.46 -29.11 10.43
CA ILE A 104 0.04 -29.50 10.54
C ILE A 104 -0.07 -31.02 10.66
N TRP A 105 0.69 -31.75 9.83
CA TRP A 105 0.67 -33.20 9.78
C TRP A 105 1.17 -33.85 11.07
N GLU A 106 2.27 -33.37 11.62
CA GLU A 106 2.81 -33.83 12.91
C GLU A 106 1.82 -33.55 14.04
N ALA A 107 1.26 -32.33 14.08
CA ALA A 107 0.27 -31.95 15.08
C ALA A 107 -0.98 -32.85 15.06
N ILE A 108 -1.41 -33.28 13.87
CA ILE A 108 -2.53 -34.23 13.71
C ILE A 108 -2.17 -35.60 14.28
N HIS A 109 -0.94 -36.08 14.13
CA HIS A 109 -0.56 -37.43 14.59
C HIS A 109 -0.18 -37.45 16.07
N ASP A 110 0.47 -36.42 16.59
CA ASP A 110 0.87 -36.34 18.00
C ASP A 110 -0.26 -35.87 18.94
N GLY A 111 -1.26 -35.14 18.42
CA GLY A 111 -2.44 -34.68 19.17
C GLY A 111 -2.39 -33.26 19.67
N SER A 112 -1.27 -32.57 19.48
CA SER A 112 -1.15 -31.15 19.76
C SER A 112 -2.14 -30.31 18.93
N ILE A 113 -2.68 -30.85 17.82
CA ILE A 113 -3.74 -30.20 17.04
C ILE A 113 -5.00 -29.87 17.85
N TYR A 114 -5.28 -30.61 18.93
CA TYR A 114 -6.44 -30.32 19.79
C TYR A 114 -6.22 -29.12 20.71
N GLU A 115 -4.98 -28.85 21.08
CA GLU A 115 -4.62 -27.65 21.85
C GLU A 115 -4.69 -26.41 20.94
N CYS A 116 -4.23 -26.55 19.68
CA CYS A 116 -4.18 -25.48 18.70
C CYS A 116 -4.85 -25.83 17.35
N PRO A 117 -6.20 -25.95 17.29
CA PRO A 117 -6.89 -26.25 16.04
C PRO A 117 -6.71 -25.20 14.92
N SER A 118 -6.36 -23.95 15.27
CA SER A 118 -6.04 -22.89 14.30
C SER A 118 -4.90 -23.26 13.35
N LEU A 119 -4.05 -24.25 13.70
CA LEU A 119 -3.04 -24.79 12.81
C LEU A 119 -3.64 -25.40 11.52
N LEU A 120 -4.88 -25.90 11.55
CA LEU A 120 -5.54 -26.40 10.34
C LEU A 120 -5.77 -25.30 9.29
N SER A 121 -5.81 -24.03 9.72
CA SER A 121 -5.89 -22.83 8.87
C SER A 121 -4.54 -22.13 8.75
N SER A 122 -3.42 -22.83 8.95
CA SER A 122 -2.09 -22.22 8.87
C SER A 122 -1.78 -21.66 7.48
N PHE A 123 -0.86 -20.70 7.44
CA PHE A 123 -0.30 -20.17 6.19
C PHE A 123 1.19 -19.87 6.31
N THR A 124 1.83 -19.66 5.16
CA THR A 124 3.18 -19.15 5.07
C THR A 124 3.23 -18.00 4.08
N ALA A 125 4.10 -17.02 4.33
CA ALA A 125 4.31 -15.90 3.43
C ALA A 125 5.80 -15.75 3.14
N ILE A 126 6.14 -15.60 1.86
CA ILE A 126 7.48 -15.17 1.45
C ILE A 126 7.39 -13.72 0.99
N ILE A 127 8.28 -12.88 1.49
CA ILE A 127 8.30 -11.45 1.16
C ILE A 127 9.73 -10.98 0.89
N PHE A 128 9.86 -10.00 0.01
CA PHE A 128 11.05 -9.20 -0.20
C PHE A 128 10.65 -7.72 -0.11
N ALA A 129 11.21 -7.02 0.88
CA ALA A 129 10.94 -5.61 1.12
C ALA A 129 12.08 -4.73 0.55
N ASN A 130 11.85 -4.08 -0.59
CA ASN A 130 12.77 -3.08 -1.12
C ASN A 130 12.52 -1.73 -0.45
N LEU A 131 13.13 -1.55 0.73
CA LEU A 131 12.94 -0.36 1.56
C LEU A 131 13.50 0.93 0.93
N LYS A 132 14.41 0.82 -0.05
CA LYS A 132 14.91 1.99 -0.80
C LYS A 132 13.90 2.54 -1.80
N LYS A 133 13.01 1.68 -2.31
CA LYS A 133 11.98 2.04 -3.29
C LYS A 133 10.56 1.96 -2.74
N TYR A 134 10.41 1.57 -1.47
CA TYR A 134 9.13 1.26 -0.83
C TYR A 134 8.28 0.25 -1.63
N LYS A 135 8.94 -0.74 -2.24
CA LYS A 135 8.29 -1.81 -3.03
C LYS A 135 8.35 -3.13 -2.29
N PHE A 136 7.22 -3.81 -2.20
CA PHE A 136 7.11 -5.07 -1.49
C PHE A 136 6.64 -6.15 -2.46
N THR A 137 7.46 -7.20 -2.63
CA THR A 137 7.13 -8.37 -3.43
C THR A 137 6.79 -9.51 -2.48
N TYR A 138 5.59 -10.08 -2.56
CA TYR A 138 5.18 -11.15 -1.66
C TYR A 138 4.39 -12.26 -2.35
N HIS A 139 4.29 -13.40 -1.68
CA HIS A 139 3.46 -14.52 -2.10
C HIS A 139 3.02 -15.32 -0.87
N PHE A 140 1.71 -15.55 -0.73
CA PHE A 140 1.15 -16.36 0.35
C PHE A 140 0.94 -17.81 -0.12
N GLY A 141 1.19 -18.75 0.78
CA GLY A 141 0.93 -20.16 0.62
C GLY A 141 0.03 -20.66 1.75
N PHE A 142 -1.07 -21.30 1.40
CA PHE A 142 -2.04 -21.87 2.33
C PHE A 142 -1.99 -23.41 2.22
N PRO A 143 -1.11 -24.08 2.97
CA PRO A 143 -0.87 -25.52 2.83
C PRO A 143 -2.17 -26.31 3.01
N ALA A 144 -2.50 -27.07 1.97
CA ALA A 144 -3.57 -28.04 1.96
C ALA A 144 -2.98 -29.41 1.65
N ILE A 145 -3.07 -30.30 2.63
CA ILE A 145 -2.62 -31.68 2.52
C ILE A 145 -3.67 -32.45 1.70
N GLN A 146 -3.22 -33.14 0.65
CA GLN A 146 -4.11 -33.92 -0.19
C GLN A 146 -4.51 -35.22 0.51
N SER A 147 -5.82 -35.45 0.59
CA SER A 147 -6.38 -36.71 1.08
C SER A 147 -6.43 -37.73 -0.06
N ASP A 148 -5.91 -38.93 0.16
CA ASP A 148 -6.00 -40.06 -0.78
C ASP A 148 -6.51 -41.31 -0.02
N PRO A 149 -7.62 -41.96 -0.41
CA PRO A 149 -8.56 -41.62 -1.49
C PRO A 149 -9.27 -40.26 -1.32
N LEU A 150 -9.76 -39.66 -2.40
CA LEU A 150 -10.44 -38.36 -2.33
C LEU A 150 -11.81 -38.47 -1.64
N TRP A 151 -12.14 -37.51 -0.77
CA TRP A 151 -13.49 -37.35 -0.23
C TRP A 151 -14.46 -36.89 -1.32
N LYS A 152 -15.64 -37.49 -1.35
CA LYS A 152 -16.72 -37.19 -2.30
C LYS A 152 -17.97 -36.80 -1.53
N GLN A 153 -18.74 -35.86 -2.10
CA GLN A 153 -20.04 -35.50 -1.56
C GLN A 153 -21.08 -36.55 -1.92
N VAL A 154 -21.89 -36.92 -0.94
CA VAL A 154 -23.03 -37.85 -1.07
C VAL A 154 -24.32 -37.05 -0.84
N GLY A 155 -25.26 -37.12 -1.77
CA GLY A 155 -26.50 -36.35 -1.69
C GLY A 155 -26.34 -34.85 -1.95
N ASP A 156 -27.43 -34.12 -1.76
CA ASP A 156 -27.49 -32.67 -1.96
C ASP A 156 -27.02 -31.91 -0.71
N VAL A 157 -26.57 -30.67 -0.92
CA VAL A 157 -26.21 -29.76 0.17
C VAL A 157 -27.48 -29.35 0.90
N THR A 158 -27.52 -29.54 2.21
CA THR A 158 -28.67 -29.14 3.03
C THR A 158 -28.35 -27.90 3.86
N ARG A 159 -29.40 -27.18 4.27
CA ARG A 159 -29.33 -26.01 5.15
C ARG A 159 -30.31 -26.21 6.31
N LEU A 160 -30.03 -25.54 7.42
CA LEU A 160 -30.95 -25.48 8.56
C LEU A 160 -32.08 -24.50 8.27
N ASP A 161 -33.20 -24.65 8.97
CA ASP A 161 -34.26 -23.63 8.95
C ASP A 161 -33.85 -22.41 9.79
N ALA A 162 -34.39 -21.24 9.46
CA ALA A 162 -34.07 -19.95 10.11
C ALA A 162 -34.13 -19.99 11.65
N ARG A 163 -35.13 -20.68 12.21
CA ARG A 163 -35.28 -20.82 13.66
C ARG A 163 -34.27 -21.80 14.26
N GLU A 164 -34.01 -22.93 13.60
CA GLU A 164 -32.96 -23.88 14.02
C GLU A 164 -31.57 -23.22 14.02
N THR A 165 -31.29 -22.38 13.02
CA THR A 165 -30.07 -21.58 12.92
C THR A 165 -29.92 -20.64 14.10
N THR A 166 -30.99 -19.99 14.55
CA THR A 166 -30.93 -19.05 15.68
C THR A 166 -30.42 -19.74 16.96
N TYR A 167 -30.97 -20.92 17.28
CA TYR A 167 -30.53 -21.70 18.45
C TYR A 167 -29.11 -22.27 18.30
N LEU A 168 -28.72 -22.66 17.09
CA LEU A 168 -27.34 -23.07 16.81
C LEU A 168 -26.36 -21.91 17.05
N VAL A 169 -26.67 -20.73 16.50
CA VAL A 169 -25.84 -19.53 16.63
C VAL A 169 -25.66 -19.17 18.10
N ASP A 170 -26.73 -19.18 18.90
CA ASP A 170 -26.64 -18.89 20.33
C ASP A 170 -25.73 -19.91 21.04
N ALA A 171 -25.90 -21.22 20.78
CA ALA A 171 -25.04 -22.27 21.36
C ALA A 171 -23.56 -22.12 20.96
N VAL A 172 -23.29 -21.80 19.68
CA VAL A 172 -21.93 -21.57 19.17
C VAL A 172 -21.32 -20.31 19.81
N GLN A 173 -22.09 -19.23 19.97
CA GLN A 173 -21.58 -18.02 20.64
C GLN A 173 -21.23 -18.30 22.11
N THR A 174 -22.09 -18.96 22.86
CA THR A 174 -21.81 -19.34 24.26
C THR A 174 -20.54 -20.19 24.37
N TRP A 175 -20.36 -21.15 23.46
CA TRP A 175 -19.14 -21.95 23.40
C TRP A 175 -17.90 -21.13 23.02
N ARG A 176 -18.02 -20.18 22.06
CA ARG A 176 -16.91 -19.30 21.65
C ARG A 176 -16.42 -18.39 22.76
N TYR A 177 -17.33 -17.86 23.58
CA TYR A 177 -16.99 -17.01 24.73
C TYR A 177 -16.21 -17.77 25.81
N SER A 178 -16.50 -19.06 25.99
CA SER A 178 -15.85 -19.92 27.00
C SER A 178 -14.63 -20.70 26.47
N SER A 179 -14.29 -20.53 25.18
CA SER A 179 -13.21 -21.26 24.52
C SER A 179 -12.01 -20.37 24.18
N ASP A 180 -10.83 -20.99 24.15
CA ASP A 180 -9.58 -20.35 23.72
C ASP A 180 -9.70 -19.85 22.27
N VAL A 181 -9.10 -18.69 21.98
CA VAL A 181 -9.11 -18.05 20.66
C VAL A 181 -8.60 -18.97 19.53
N ARG A 182 -7.68 -19.89 19.83
CA ARG A 182 -7.10 -20.87 18.88
C ARG A 182 -8.08 -21.97 18.49
N GLN A 183 -9.15 -22.18 19.26
CA GLN A 183 -10.12 -23.25 19.04
C GLN A 183 -11.34 -22.79 18.25
N ARG A 184 -11.63 -21.49 18.21
CA ARG A 184 -12.86 -20.92 17.64
C ARG A 184 -13.15 -21.29 16.18
N GLY A 185 -12.12 -21.65 15.41
CA GLY A 185 -12.26 -22.00 14.00
C GLY A 185 -12.81 -23.40 13.73
N PHE A 186 -12.71 -24.34 14.67
CA PHE A 186 -13.07 -25.74 14.47
C PHE A 186 -13.71 -26.34 15.73
N PHE A 187 -14.86 -26.98 15.57
CA PHE A 187 -15.64 -27.48 16.71
C PHE A 187 -16.55 -28.65 16.32
N LEU A 188 -17.18 -29.26 17.32
CA LEU A 188 -18.17 -30.32 17.15
C LEU A 188 -19.53 -29.78 17.56
N ALA A 189 -20.58 -30.18 16.86
CA ALA A 189 -21.95 -29.90 17.25
C ALA A 189 -22.80 -31.17 17.20
N LYS A 190 -23.73 -31.33 18.14
CA LYS A 190 -24.73 -32.41 18.10
C LYS A 190 -26.11 -31.92 18.48
N ARG A 191 -27.12 -32.61 17.98
CA ARG A 191 -28.51 -32.48 18.43
C ARG A 191 -28.76 -33.52 19.52
N ILE A 192 -29.21 -33.08 20.70
CA ILE A 192 -29.59 -33.96 21.80
C ILE A 192 -31.12 -34.02 21.84
N ARG A 193 -31.67 -35.19 21.53
CA ARG A 193 -33.12 -35.47 21.58
C ARG A 193 -33.49 -36.01 22.96
N GLY A 194 -34.49 -35.42 23.61
CA GLY A 194 -35.06 -35.90 24.89
C GLY A 194 -34.78 -35.01 26.10
N GLY A 195 -35.83 -34.75 26.90
CA GLY A 195 -35.74 -34.01 28.17
C GLY A 195 -36.97 -33.19 28.61
N ALA A 196 -38.10 -33.19 27.88
CA ALA A 196 -39.32 -32.53 28.33
C ALA A 196 -40.28 -33.56 28.93
N ALA A 197 -40.49 -33.50 30.26
CA ALA A 197 -41.79 -33.90 30.78
C ALA A 197 -42.82 -32.95 30.16
N LEU A 198 -43.87 -33.50 29.56
CA LEU A 198 -45.00 -32.75 29.01
C LEU A 198 -45.75 -32.07 30.17
N ASP A 199 -45.29 -30.88 30.59
CA ASP A 199 -46.16 -29.96 31.33
C ASP A 199 -47.09 -29.30 30.32
N GLU A 200 -48.40 -29.58 30.40
CA GLU A 200 -49.46 -29.09 29.51
C GLU A 200 -49.77 -27.58 29.65
N THR A 201 -48.76 -26.74 29.89
CA THR A 201 -48.95 -25.27 29.92
C THR A 201 -47.97 -24.57 28.98
N PRO A 202 -48.43 -23.78 28.01
CA PRO A 202 -47.55 -23.01 27.14
C PRO A 202 -46.84 -21.93 27.95
N LYS A 203 -45.56 -22.12 28.25
CA LYS A 203 -44.69 -21.09 28.83
C LYS A 203 -44.08 -20.29 27.69
N THR A 204 -44.41 -19.02 27.59
CA THR A 204 -43.66 -18.06 26.76
C THR A 204 -42.48 -17.50 27.58
N PRO A 205 -41.23 -17.56 27.08
CA PRO A 205 -40.81 -18.05 25.77
C PRO A 205 -40.66 -19.59 25.70
N VAL A 206 -41.08 -20.17 24.58
CA VAL A 206 -41.00 -21.60 24.26
C VAL A 206 -39.53 -22.03 24.25
N THR A 207 -39.21 -23.12 24.94
CA THR A 207 -37.82 -23.63 24.96
C THR A 207 -37.52 -24.37 23.64
N PRO A 208 -36.27 -24.36 23.13
CA PRO A 208 -35.93 -25.06 21.87
C PRO A 208 -36.28 -26.56 21.88
N LEU A 209 -36.28 -27.17 23.07
CA LEU A 209 -36.71 -28.56 23.27
C LEU A 209 -38.21 -28.77 23.05
N GLU A 210 -39.04 -27.79 23.41
CA GLU A 210 -40.49 -27.79 23.16
C GLU A 210 -40.81 -27.52 21.68
N GLU A 211 -39.99 -26.73 20.97
CA GLU A 211 -40.24 -26.37 19.57
C GLU A 211 -39.72 -27.42 18.57
N PHE A 212 -38.50 -27.94 18.76
CA PHE A 212 -37.84 -28.84 17.79
C PHE A 212 -37.62 -30.27 18.32
N GLY A 213 -37.90 -30.53 19.61
CA GLY A 213 -37.66 -31.83 20.23
C GLY A 213 -36.18 -32.12 20.51
N TYR A 214 -35.28 -31.16 20.30
CA TYR A 214 -33.86 -31.29 20.59
C TYR A 214 -33.18 -29.97 21.00
N THR A 215 -32.00 -30.08 21.61
CA THR A 215 -31.12 -28.95 21.91
C THR A 215 -29.74 -29.12 21.26
N TRP A 216 -29.06 -28.00 21.00
CA TRP A 216 -27.70 -28.01 20.48
C TRP A 216 -26.68 -28.11 21.60
N ALA A 217 -25.73 -29.04 21.46
CA ALA A 217 -24.52 -29.07 22.27
C ALA A 217 -23.30 -28.85 21.37
N VAL A 218 -22.42 -27.95 21.78
CA VAL A 218 -21.19 -27.59 21.06
C VAL A 218 -19.97 -27.95 21.91
N GLY A 219 -18.97 -28.57 21.28
CA GLY A 219 -17.77 -29.07 21.95
C GLY A 219 -16.49 -28.77 21.18
N ARG A 220 -15.36 -28.85 21.89
CA ARG A 220 -14.02 -28.76 21.31
C ARG A 220 -13.69 -30.03 20.52
N LEU A 221 -12.77 -29.96 19.55
CA LEU A 221 -12.37 -31.13 18.76
C LEU A 221 -11.87 -32.30 19.61
N GLU A 222 -11.14 -32.02 20.70
CA GLU A 222 -10.64 -33.03 21.65
C GLU A 222 -11.77 -33.90 22.23
N ALA A 223 -12.98 -33.34 22.35
CA ALA A 223 -14.11 -34.06 22.92
C ALA A 223 -14.53 -35.25 22.05
N PHE A 224 -14.15 -35.28 20.77
CA PHE A 224 -14.41 -36.42 19.88
C PHE A 224 -13.87 -37.72 20.46
N GLU A 225 -12.59 -37.74 20.86
CA GLU A 225 -11.94 -38.93 21.45
C GLU A 225 -12.46 -39.25 22.86
N LYS A 226 -13.10 -38.29 23.52
CA LYS A 226 -13.75 -38.44 24.82
C LYS A 226 -15.21 -38.90 24.73
N GLY A 227 -15.66 -39.33 23.55
CA GLY A 227 -17.02 -39.86 23.36
C GLY A 227 -18.11 -38.78 23.21
N PHE A 228 -17.78 -37.60 22.68
CA PHE A 228 -18.77 -36.52 22.51
C PHE A 228 -20.02 -36.94 21.70
N PHE A 229 -19.86 -37.86 20.76
CA PHE A 229 -20.95 -38.40 19.93
C PHE A 229 -21.51 -39.74 20.40
N ASP A 230 -21.11 -40.22 21.58
CA ASP A 230 -21.61 -41.49 22.12
C ASP A 230 -23.12 -41.41 22.33
N ARG A 231 -23.83 -42.46 21.89
CA ARG A 231 -25.30 -42.57 21.98
C ARG A 231 -26.07 -41.48 21.23
N VAL A 232 -25.47 -40.85 20.23
CA VAL A 232 -26.13 -39.88 19.32
C VAL A 232 -26.31 -40.52 17.95
N ASP A 233 -27.45 -40.34 17.29
CA ASP A 233 -27.64 -40.87 15.93
C ASP A 233 -26.74 -40.18 14.90
N ASN A 234 -26.34 -40.89 13.84
CA ASN A 234 -25.39 -40.35 12.83
C ASN A 234 -25.88 -39.04 12.20
N GLN A 235 -27.19 -38.89 11.99
CA GLN A 235 -27.80 -37.68 11.43
C GLN A 235 -27.67 -36.44 12.34
N ASP A 236 -27.47 -36.65 13.63
CA ASP A 236 -27.43 -35.60 14.65
C ASP A 236 -25.98 -35.27 15.08
N ARG A 237 -24.97 -35.81 14.37
CA ARG A 237 -23.53 -35.57 14.61
C ARG A 237 -22.98 -34.63 13.54
N PHE A 238 -22.36 -33.52 13.94
CA PHE A 238 -21.80 -32.54 13.02
C PHE A 238 -20.36 -32.19 13.40
N ILE A 239 -19.45 -32.32 12.44
CA ILE A 239 -18.09 -31.79 12.56
C ILE A 239 -18.07 -30.43 11.86
N CYS A 240 -17.72 -29.38 12.59
CA CYS A 240 -17.93 -28.01 12.16
C CYS A 240 -16.62 -27.24 12.00
N PHE A 241 -16.60 -26.30 11.07
CA PHE A 241 -15.57 -25.26 11.00
C PHE A 241 -16.18 -23.92 10.61
N ALA A 242 -15.58 -22.84 11.09
CA ALA A 242 -15.94 -21.48 10.68
C ALA A 242 -15.53 -21.28 9.22
N ASP A 243 -16.51 -21.15 8.32
CA ASP A 243 -16.30 -21.10 6.88
C ASP A 243 -16.45 -19.66 6.36
N PRO A 244 -15.36 -18.98 5.92
CA PRO A 244 -15.44 -17.66 5.31
C PRO A 244 -15.83 -17.70 3.81
N SER A 245 -16.17 -18.87 3.28
CA SER A 245 -16.69 -19.01 1.91
C SER A 245 -18.06 -18.37 1.78
N THR A 246 -18.25 -17.52 0.76
CA THR A 246 -19.54 -16.90 0.42
C THR A 246 -20.21 -17.59 -0.77
N TYR A 247 -19.62 -18.67 -1.30
CA TYR A 247 -20.16 -19.44 -2.41
C TYR A 247 -21.25 -20.41 -1.93
N ASP A 248 -22.37 -20.50 -2.64
CA ASP A 248 -23.55 -21.28 -2.22
C ASP A 248 -23.31 -22.78 -2.02
N THR A 249 -22.36 -23.37 -2.76
CA THR A 249 -22.12 -24.82 -2.78
C THR A 249 -20.69 -25.22 -2.43
N ASN A 250 -19.76 -24.27 -2.37
CA ASN A 250 -18.33 -24.56 -2.23
C ASN A 250 -17.87 -24.29 -0.80
N PRO A 251 -17.44 -25.31 -0.04
CA PRO A 251 -16.84 -25.09 1.28
C PRO A 251 -15.50 -24.38 1.18
N GLY A 252 -15.11 -23.69 2.25
CA GLY A 252 -13.83 -23.04 2.35
C GLY A 252 -12.62 -23.99 2.35
N TRP A 253 -11.47 -23.44 2.02
CA TRP A 253 -10.17 -24.12 1.99
C TRP A 253 -9.80 -24.89 3.27
N PRO A 254 -10.08 -24.40 4.51
CA PRO A 254 -9.71 -25.09 5.75
C PRO A 254 -10.25 -26.52 5.88
N LEU A 255 -11.38 -26.80 5.22
CA LEU A 255 -11.98 -28.14 5.25
C LEU A 255 -11.02 -29.22 4.75
N ARG A 256 -10.10 -28.89 3.84
CA ARG A 256 -9.10 -29.86 3.33
C ARG A 256 -8.27 -30.47 4.45
N ASN A 257 -7.74 -29.64 5.36
CA ASN A 257 -6.90 -30.09 6.46
C ASN A 257 -7.73 -30.76 7.56
N LEU A 258 -8.95 -30.28 7.80
CA LEU A 258 -9.89 -30.94 8.72
C LEU A 258 -10.23 -32.36 8.29
N LEU A 259 -10.44 -32.60 6.99
CA LEU A 259 -10.69 -33.94 6.44
C LEU A 259 -9.49 -34.89 6.60
N VAL A 260 -8.28 -34.36 6.61
CA VAL A 260 -7.06 -35.12 6.90
C VAL A 260 -7.04 -35.54 8.37
N LEU A 261 -7.38 -34.64 9.30
CA LEU A 261 -7.53 -34.98 10.72
C LEU A 261 -8.58 -36.08 10.92
N ILE A 262 -9.77 -35.92 10.33
CA ILE A 262 -10.88 -36.88 10.41
C ILE A 262 -10.44 -38.27 9.96
N ARG A 263 -9.67 -38.36 8.87
CA ARG A 263 -9.20 -39.63 8.35
C ARG A 263 -8.11 -40.25 9.22
N HIS A 264 -7.02 -39.52 9.46
CA HIS A 264 -5.81 -40.12 10.04
C HIS A 264 -5.93 -40.32 11.54
N ARG A 265 -6.64 -39.43 12.23
CA ARG A 265 -6.78 -39.49 13.68
C ARG A 265 -8.04 -40.22 14.12
N TRP A 266 -9.20 -39.84 13.56
CA TRP A 266 -10.48 -40.44 13.93
C TRP A 266 -10.84 -41.70 13.15
N ARG A 267 -10.07 -42.02 12.09
CA ARG A 267 -10.28 -43.21 11.24
C ARG A 267 -11.69 -43.29 10.64
N LEU A 268 -12.33 -42.15 10.42
CA LEU A 268 -13.64 -42.07 9.80
C LEU A 268 -13.50 -42.05 8.28
N SER A 269 -14.36 -42.84 7.62
CA SER A 269 -14.53 -42.83 6.16
C SER A 269 -15.84 -42.16 5.72
N ASP A 270 -16.69 -41.81 6.69
CA ASP A 270 -17.97 -41.13 6.47
C ASP A 270 -18.15 -40.08 7.57
N ALA A 271 -18.50 -38.85 7.18
CA ALA A 271 -18.62 -37.71 8.09
C ALA A 271 -19.63 -36.68 7.57
N GLN A 272 -20.44 -36.16 8.49
CA GLN A 272 -21.33 -35.02 8.24
C GLN A 272 -20.63 -33.73 8.67
N ILE A 273 -20.36 -32.85 7.71
CA ILE A 273 -19.64 -31.60 7.90
C ILE A 273 -20.61 -30.42 7.88
N MET A 274 -20.51 -29.54 8.86
CA MET A 274 -21.20 -28.26 8.88
C MET A 274 -20.21 -27.12 8.60
N CYS A 275 -20.37 -26.49 7.44
CA CYS A 275 -19.66 -25.27 7.07
C CYS A 275 -20.38 -24.11 7.76
N TYR A 276 -19.91 -23.70 8.94
CA TYR A 276 -20.58 -22.70 9.77
C TYR A 276 -20.37 -21.29 9.20
N ARG A 277 -21.45 -20.69 8.70
CA ARG A 277 -21.46 -19.39 8.00
C ARG A 277 -22.36 -18.34 8.65
N ASP A 278 -22.94 -18.67 9.80
CA ASP A 278 -23.94 -17.83 10.45
C ASP A 278 -23.31 -16.86 11.45
N THR A 279 -23.91 -15.68 11.57
CA THR A 279 -23.44 -14.60 12.46
C THR A 279 -24.51 -14.23 13.47
N HIS A 280 -24.11 -13.75 14.64
CA HIS A 280 -25.05 -13.36 15.69
C HIS A 280 -26.01 -12.25 15.23
N THR A 281 -25.51 -11.27 14.46
CA THR A 281 -26.30 -10.15 13.94
C THR A 281 -27.37 -10.57 12.93
N ARG A 282 -27.17 -11.68 12.22
CA ARG A 282 -28.08 -12.23 11.20
C ARG A 282 -28.40 -13.69 11.48
N ARG A 283 -28.73 -14.00 12.74
CA ARG A 283 -28.95 -15.38 13.23
C ARG A 283 -30.22 -16.04 12.68
N ASP A 284 -31.10 -15.26 12.07
CA ASP A 284 -32.30 -15.69 11.36
C ASP A 284 -32.02 -16.13 9.91
N GLN A 285 -30.81 -15.89 9.40
CA GLN A 285 -30.42 -16.27 8.04
C GLN A 285 -29.65 -17.59 8.06
N SER A 286 -30.19 -18.61 7.40
CA SER A 286 -29.58 -19.94 7.26
C SER A 286 -28.51 -19.96 6.16
N ASN A 287 -27.30 -19.51 6.48
CA ASN A 287 -26.17 -19.46 5.55
C ASN A 287 -25.29 -20.71 5.64
N SER A 288 -25.26 -21.39 6.79
CA SER A 288 -24.45 -22.60 6.99
C SER A 288 -24.85 -23.73 6.05
N LEU A 289 -23.84 -24.43 5.51
CA LEU A 289 -24.03 -25.58 4.63
C LEU A 289 -23.74 -26.88 5.38
N ILE A 290 -24.59 -27.89 5.21
CA ILE A 290 -24.38 -29.24 5.71
C ILE A 290 -24.06 -30.16 4.54
N LEU A 291 -22.93 -30.86 4.65
CA LEU A 291 -22.37 -31.73 3.62
C LEU A 291 -22.18 -33.14 4.18
N GLN A 292 -22.78 -34.15 3.55
CA GLN A 292 -22.42 -35.53 3.82
C GLN A 292 -21.24 -35.93 2.93
N LEU A 293 -20.10 -36.27 3.55
CA LEU A 293 -18.88 -36.62 2.84
C LEU A 293 -18.48 -38.05 3.13
N ARG A 294 -18.17 -38.80 2.07
CA ARG A 294 -17.66 -40.16 2.16
C ARG A 294 -16.37 -40.30 1.37
N SER A 295 -15.46 -41.08 1.93
CA SER A 295 -14.27 -41.57 1.24
C SER A 295 -14.30 -43.07 1.17
N ASP A 296 -13.66 -43.62 0.14
CA ASP A 296 -13.30 -45.02 0.13
C ASP A 296 -12.35 -45.30 1.32
N PRO A 297 -12.54 -46.42 2.05
CA PRO A 297 -11.70 -46.75 3.20
C PRO A 297 -10.25 -46.97 2.73
N CYS A 298 -9.30 -46.45 3.51
CA CYS A 298 -7.88 -46.56 3.19
C CYS A 298 -7.47 -48.03 3.26
N SER A 299 -6.95 -48.56 2.14
CA SER A 299 -6.32 -49.88 2.12
C SER A 299 -4.91 -49.76 2.70
N GLU A 300 -4.78 -49.63 4.02
CA GLU A 300 -3.46 -49.77 4.62
C GLU A 300 -3.03 -51.24 4.51
N ALA A 301 -1.85 -51.43 3.91
CA ALA A 301 -1.16 -52.70 3.83
C ALA A 301 -1.10 -53.35 5.22
N THR A 302 -1.29 -54.66 5.24
CA THR A 302 -1.01 -55.58 6.35
C THR A 302 0.11 -55.07 7.26
N PRO A 303 -0.07 -55.07 8.60
CA PRO A 303 1.03 -54.75 9.50
C PRO A 303 2.15 -55.77 9.27
N ILE A 304 3.26 -55.30 8.70
CA ILE A 304 4.50 -56.08 8.73
C ILE A 304 4.90 -56.12 10.19
N VAL A 305 4.69 -57.29 10.80
CA VAL A 305 5.26 -57.64 12.10
C VAL A 305 6.76 -57.70 11.91
N ASP A 306 7.47 -56.59 12.14
CA ASP A 306 8.91 -56.63 12.35
C ASP A 306 9.38 -55.60 13.37
N LYS A 307 9.78 -56.17 14.51
CA LYS A 307 10.73 -55.72 15.54
C LYS A 307 10.40 -54.46 16.36
N ALA A 308 10.24 -54.72 17.65
CA ALA A 308 10.31 -53.77 18.75
C ALA A 308 11.65 -53.03 18.74
N ASP A 309 11.66 -51.80 18.24
CA ASP A 309 12.46 -50.67 18.74
C ASP A 309 12.31 -49.47 17.77
N SER A 310 11.39 -48.54 18.10
CA SER A 310 11.45 -47.09 17.84
C SER A 310 10.04 -46.49 17.90
N ARG A 311 9.95 -45.22 18.29
CA ARG A 311 8.72 -44.41 18.46
C ARG A 311 7.70 -44.59 17.32
N PRO A 312 6.39 -44.42 17.56
CA PRO A 312 5.39 -44.48 16.49
C PRO A 312 5.79 -43.52 15.37
N ARG A 313 6.17 -44.07 14.22
CA ARG A 313 6.71 -43.30 13.10
C ARG A 313 5.53 -42.63 12.39
N THR A 314 5.49 -41.29 12.42
CA THR A 314 4.51 -40.50 11.68
C THR A 314 4.51 -40.94 10.21
N PRO A 315 3.35 -41.23 9.60
CA PRO A 315 3.28 -41.64 8.20
C PRO A 315 3.84 -40.56 7.27
N LYS A 316 4.22 -40.95 6.04
CA LYS A 316 4.78 -40.03 5.06
C LYS A 316 3.76 -38.94 4.70
N LEU A 317 4.19 -37.67 4.71
CA LEU A 317 3.37 -36.53 4.32
C LEU A 317 2.83 -36.70 2.88
N PRO A 318 1.51 -36.61 2.66
CA PRO A 318 0.93 -36.60 1.33
C PRO A 318 1.31 -35.37 0.52
N LYS A 319 0.93 -35.34 -0.77
CA LYS A 319 1.18 -34.18 -1.63
C LYS A 319 0.51 -32.91 -1.06
N VAL A 320 1.25 -31.81 -1.05
CA VAL A 320 0.78 -30.51 -0.56
C VAL A 320 0.55 -29.55 -1.72
N THR A 321 -0.50 -28.73 -1.61
CA THR A 321 -0.79 -27.63 -2.54
C THR A 321 -1.22 -26.40 -1.74
N GLY A 322 -1.21 -25.19 -2.31
CA GLY A 322 -1.65 -24.02 -1.53
C GLY A 322 -1.17 -22.64 -1.93
N TRP A 323 -0.25 -22.52 -2.89
CA TRP A 323 0.22 -21.20 -3.34
C TRP A 323 -0.93 -20.35 -3.91
N GLU A 324 -1.03 -19.12 -3.42
CA GLU A 324 -2.08 -18.17 -3.81
C GLU A 324 -1.99 -17.83 -5.30
N ARG A 325 -3.14 -17.71 -5.95
CA ARG A 325 -3.22 -17.25 -7.35
C ARG A 325 -3.53 -15.77 -7.39
N THR A 326 -2.99 -15.09 -8.39
CA THR A 326 -3.39 -13.72 -8.71
C THR A 326 -4.83 -13.70 -9.25
N GLU A 327 -5.44 -12.52 -9.33
CA GLU A 327 -6.77 -12.35 -9.93
C GLU A 327 -6.82 -12.85 -11.39
N ALA A 328 -5.68 -12.81 -12.10
CA ALA A 328 -5.52 -13.40 -13.43
C ALA A 328 -5.33 -14.94 -13.42
N GLY A 329 -5.49 -15.61 -12.28
CA GLY A 329 -5.38 -17.07 -12.11
C GLY A 329 -3.96 -17.63 -12.13
N LYS A 330 -2.93 -16.78 -12.23
CA LYS A 330 -1.52 -17.18 -12.33
C LYS A 330 -0.88 -17.37 -10.95
N LEU A 331 0.00 -18.36 -10.83
CA LEU A 331 0.81 -18.63 -9.64
C LEU A 331 2.06 -17.74 -9.65
N THR A 332 1.88 -16.46 -9.35
CA THR A 332 2.95 -15.46 -9.40
C THR A 332 2.89 -14.56 -8.17
N SER A 333 4.06 -14.07 -7.76
CA SER A 333 4.17 -13.12 -6.65
C SER A 333 3.42 -11.81 -6.94
N ARG A 334 2.85 -11.21 -5.90
CA ARG A 334 2.26 -9.88 -5.95
C ARG A 334 3.32 -8.82 -5.67
N ASN A 335 3.17 -7.65 -6.28
CA ASN A 335 4.03 -6.49 -6.06
C ASN A 335 3.16 -5.32 -5.63
N VAL A 336 3.53 -4.68 -4.53
CA VAL A 336 2.86 -3.48 -4.01
C VAL A 336 3.87 -2.35 -3.94
N ASP A 337 3.52 -1.21 -4.54
CA ASP A 337 4.32 0.01 -4.51
C ASP A 337 3.67 0.98 -3.51
N LEU A 338 4.36 1.22 -2.38
CA LEU A 338 3.90 2.14 -1.33
C LEU A 338 4.71 3.44 -1.32
N SER A 339 5.47 3.72 -2.38
CA SER A 339 6.28 4.94 -2.45
C SER A 339 5.42 6.20 -2.35
N GLU A 340 4.20 6.21 -2.87
CA GLU A 340 3.29 7.35 -2.72
C GLU A 340 2.88 7.64 -1.26
N TYR A 341 2.94 6.66 -0.38
CA TYR A 341 2.53 6.78 1.02
C TYR A 341 3.71 6.88 1.99
N MET A 342 4.90 6.44 1.56
CA MET A 342 6.08 6.30 2.43
C MET A 342 7.29 7.13 1.99
N ASP A 343 7.34 7.59 0.74
CA ASP A 343 8.44 8.45 0.23
C ASP A 343 8.15 9.92 0.52
N GLU A 344 8.91 10.51 1.44
CA GLU A 344 8.78 11.92 1.85
C GLU A 344 8.86 12.89 0.66
N ARG A 345 9.65 12.59 -0.37
CA ARG A 345 9.78 13.45 -1.56
C ARG A 345 8.51 13.44 -2.38
N LYS A 346 7.90 12.26 -2.57
CA LYS A 346 6.63 12.12 -3.28
C LYS A 346 5.48 12.73 -2.51
N LEU A 347 5.46 12.56 -1.19
CA LEU A 347 4.47 13.19 -0.32
C LEU A 347 4.53 14.73 -0.43
N ALA A 348 5.73 15.30 -0.45
CA ALA A 348 5.91 16.74 -0.68
C ALA A 348 5.42 17.19 -2.07
N ASP A 349 5.77 16.47 -3.15
CA ASP A 349 5.29 16.79 -4.52
C ASP A 349 3.76 16.73 -4.61
N GLN A 350 3.14 15.70 -4.02
CA GLN A 350 1.69 15.57 -3.96
C GLN A 350 1.03 16.70 -3.19
N ALA A 351 1.60 17.11 -2.05
CA ALA A 351 1.06 18.20 -1.24
C ALA A 351 1.11 19.55 -1.97
N VAL A 352 2.21 19.85 -2.67
CA VAL A 352 2.37 21.05 -3.49
C VAL A 352 1.36 21.04 -4.66
N ASP A 353 1.28 19.93 -5.39
CA ASP A 353 0.37 19.81 -6.53
C ASP A 353 -1.10 19.88 -6.10
N LEU A 354 -1.44 19.33 -4.92
CA LEU A 354 -2.79 19.42 -4.35
C LEU A 354 -3.16 20.87 -4.05
N ASN A 355 -2.25 21.69 -3.51
CA ASN A 355 -2.52 23.10 -3.22
C ASN A 355 -2.90 23.87 -4.49
N LEU A 356 -2.17 23.65 -5.59
CA LEU A 356 -2.47 24.28 -6.88
C LEU A 356 -3.78 23.75 -7.49
N LYS A 357 -4.03 22.44 -7.40
CA LYS A 357 -5.30 21.84 -7.85
C LYS A 357 -6.49 22.40 -7.08
N LEU A 358 -6.35 22.68 -5.79
CA LEU A 358 -7.40 23.33 -4.98
C LEU A 358 -7.72 24.74 -5.49
N ILE A 359 -6.73 25.53 -5.91
CA ILE A 359 -6.95 26.84 -6.53
C ILE A 359 -7.73 26.68 -7.84
N LYS A 360 -7.33 25.72 -8.70
CA LYS A 360 -8.04 25.41 -9.94
C LYS A 360 -9.50 25.04 -9.66
N TRP A 361 -9.75 24.11 -8.75
CA TRP A 361 -11.11 23.64 -8.48
C TRP A 361 -12.01 24.69 -7.83
N ARG A 362 -11.45 25.55 -6.95
CA ARG A 362 -12.25 26.49 -6.17
C ARG A 362 -12.44 27.86 -6.82
N ILE A 363 -11.42 28.36 -7.53
CA ILE A 363 -11.35 29.76 -7.94
C ILE A 363 -11.27 29.88 -9.47
N ALA A 364 -10.41 29.10 -10.12
CA ALA A 364 -10.13 29.24 -11.54
C ALA A 364 -10.16 27.88 -12.29
N PRO A 365 -11.35 27.31 -12.58
CA PRO A 365 -11.46 25.97 -13.17
C PRO A 365 -10.79 25.82 -14.55
N THR A 366 -10.68 26.93 -15.29
CA THR A 366 -10.11 26.98 -16.64
C THR A 366 -8.59 27.11 -16.64
N ILE A 367 -7.94 27.31 -15.48
CA ILE A 367 -6.47 27.44 -15.43
C ILE A 367 -5.81 26.11 -15.81
N ASP A 368 -4.82 26.20 -16.69
CA ASP A 368 -3.97 25.06 -17.05
C ASP A 368 -2.69 25.08 -16.20
N LEU A 369 -2.71 24.28 -15.13
CA LEU A 369 -1.56 24.14 -14.24
C LEU A 369 -0.43 23.33 -14.86
N ASP A 370 -0.72 22.46 -15.83
CA ASP A 370 0.28 21.60 -16.45
C ASP A 370 1.18 22.41 -17.37
N VAL A 371 0.63 23.42 -18.06
CA VAL A 371 1.43 24.39 -18.86
C VAL A 371 2.39 25.16 -17.97
N ILE A 372 1.95 25.61 -16.79
CA ILE A 372 2.80 26.34 -15.84
C ILE A 372 3.88 25.40 -15.28
N LYS A 373 3.49 24.20 -14.83
CA LYS A 373 4.41 23.20 -14.24
C LYS A 373 5.55 22.81 -15.19
N ASN A 374 5.22 22.63 -16.47
CA ASN A 374 6.17 22.18 -17.50
C ASN A 374 6.97 23.31 -18.16
N CYS A 375 6.65 24.58 -17.89
CA CYS A 375 7.36 25.73 -18.43
C CYS A 375 8.80 25.77 -17.91
N LYS A 376 9.78 25.87 -18.82
CA LYS A 376 11.19 26.01 -18.48
C LYS A 376 11.56 27.48 -18.38
N CYS A 377 11.99 27.93 -17.20
CA CYS A 377 12.26 29.33 -16.92
C CYS A 377 13.77 29.61 -16.84
N LEU A 378 14.26 30.56 -17.66
CA LEU A 378 15.62 31.09 -17.56
C LEU A 378 15.58 32.43 -16.82
N LEU A 379 16.26 32.52 -15.68
CA LEU A 379 16.39 33.72 -14.86
C LEU A 379 17.76 34.35 -15.07
N LEU A 380 17.79 35.49 -15.78
CA LEU A 380 19.01 36.27 -15.99
C LEU A 380 19.17 37.27 -14.83
N GLY A 381 19.97 36.89 -13.85
CA GLY A 381 20.17 37.58 -12.58
C GLY A 381 19.67 36.73 -11.41
N ALA A 382 20.56 36.49 -10.44
CA ALA A 382 20.28 35.82 -9.16
C ALA A 382 20.38 36.81 -7.98
N GLY A 383 20.12 38.09 -8.24
CA GLY A 383 20.00 39.14 -7.23
C GLY A 383 18.62 39.14 -6.54
N THR A 384 18.19 40.31 -6.07
CA THR A 384 16.90 40.49 -5.37
C THR A 384 15.73 39.97 -6.20
N LEU A 385 15.63 40.39 -7.46
CA LEU A 385 14.54 39.96 -8.33
C LEU A 385 14.59 38.44 -8.61
N GLY A 386 15.76 37.90 -8.96
CA GLY A 386 15.92 36.48 -9.28
C GLY A 386 15.51 35.54 -8.15
N THR A 387 15.91 35.88 -6.93
CA THR A 387 15.62 35.08 -5.72
C THR A 387 14.15 35.14 -5.32
N TYR A 388 13.44 36.26 -5.51
CA TYR A 388 11.99 36.32 -5.28
C TYR A 388 11.19 35.67 -6.41
N VAL A 389 11.51 35.96 -7.67
CA VAL A 389 10.79 35.41 -8.83
C VAL A 389 10.87 33.90 -8.86
N SER A 390 12.03 33.30 -8.59
CA SER A 390 12.18 31.85 -8.52
C SER A 390 11.32 31.19 -7.44
N ARG A 391 11.25 31.78 -6.24
CA ARG A 391 10.34 31.30 -5.18
C ARG A 391 8.88 31.38 -5.61
N THR A 392 8.48 32.44 -6.30
CA THR A 392 7.12 32.56 -6.85
C THR A 392 6.84 31.52 -7.93
N LEU A 393 7.77 31.30 -8.85
CA LEU A 393 7.65 30.27 -9.90
C LEU A 393 7.51 28.87 -9.30
N MET A 394 8.36 28.53 -8.32
CA MET A 394 8.28 27.26 -7.59
C MET A 394 6.94 27.11 -6.84
N GLY A 395 6.45 28.19 -6.22
CA GLY A 395 5.13 28.22 -5.57
C GLY A 395 3.97 27.99 -6.55
N TRP A 396 4.12 28.38 -7.81
CA TRP A 396 3.18 28.09 -8.91
C TRP A 396 3.39 26.74 -9.59
N GLY A 397 4.34 25.94 -9.09
CA GLY A 397 4.57 24.57 -9.55
C GLY A 397 5.59 24.42 -10.67
N VAL A 398 6.28 25.50 -11.09
CA VAL A 398 7.35 25.42 -12.09
C VAL A 398 8.45 24.49 -11.59
N ARG A 399 8.84 23.51 -12.41
CA ARG A 399 9.84 22.51 -12.03
C ARG A 399 11.23 22.81 -12.56
N LYS A 400 11.38 23.45 -13.72
CA LYS A 400 12.70 23.68 -14.34
C LYS A 400 13.09 25.15 -14.31
N ILE A 401 14.10 25.49 -13.50
CA ILE A 401 14.56 26.86 -13.28
C ILE A 401 16.08 26.94 -13.46
N THR A 402 16.54 27.75 -14.42
CA THR A 402 17.97 27.96 -14.65
C THR A 402 18.35 29.39 -14.31
N PHE A 403 19.39 29.59 -13.49
CA PHE A 403 19.94 30.89 -13.15
C PHE A 403 21.20 31.20 -13.96
N ILE A 404 21.35 32.48 -14.35
CA ILE A 404 22.61 33.04 -14.84
C ILE A 404 22.98 34.24 -13.98
N ASP A 405 24.17 34.22 -13.38
CA ASP A 405 24.74 35.32 -12.61
C ASP A 405 26.26 35.15 -12.48
N ASN A 406 27.03 36.22 -12.52
CA ASN A 406 28.50 36.16 -12.41
C ASN A 406 29.03 36.55 -11.00
N ALA A 407 28.17 37.09 -10.14
CA ALA A 407 28.55 37.65 -8.86
C ALA A 407 28.67 36.59 -7.76
N THR A 408 29.31 36.98 -6.65
CA THR A 408 29.35 36.24 -5.40
C THR A 408 28.39 36.84 -4.37
N VAL A 409 27.96 36.02 -3.41
CA VAL A 409 27.12 36.46 -2.29
C VAL A 409 27.94 37.34 -1.34
N SER A 410 27.46 38.55 -1.06
CA SER A 410 28.08 39.47 -0.09
C SER A 410 27.24 39.62 1.18
N PHE A 411 27.84 40.11 2.27
CA PHE A 411 27.18 40.22 3.58
C PHE A 411 25.87 41.02 3.61
N SER A 412 25.67 41.96 2.67
CA SER A 412 24.42 42.73 2.56
C SER A 412 23.31 42.01 1.80
N ASN A 413 23.62 40.88 1.14
CA ASN A 413 22.69 40.17 0.27
C ASN A 413 21.63 39.34 1.01
N PRO A 414 21.95 38.52 2.04
CA PRO A 414 20.97 37.63 2.67
C PRO A 414 19.68 38.31 3.15
N VAL A 415 19.78 39.54 3.64
CA VAL A 415 18.61 40.33 4.11
C VAL A 415 17.71 40.84 2.98
N ARG A 416 18.16 40.77 1.72
CA ARG A 416 17.42 41.24 0.53
C ARG A 416 17.13 40.12 -0.48
N GLN A 417 17.87 39.02 -0.41
CA GLN A 417 17.91 37.97 -1.43
C GLN A 417 17.60 36.62 -0.77
N PRO A 418 16.31 36.18 -0.73
CA PRO A 418 15.81 35.10 0.14
C PRO A 418 16.26 33.67 -0.24
N LEU A 419 17.31 33.51 -1.03
CA LEU A 419 17.95 32.23 -1.32
C LEU A 419 19.36 32.12 -0.71
N PHE A 420 19.84 33.17 -0.02
CA PHE A 420 21.18 33.20 0.56
C PHE A 420 21.12 33.43 2.07
N ASP A 421 21.99 32.73 2.79
CA ASP A 421 22.18 32.85 4.23
C ASP A 421 23.52 33.53 4.57
N PHE A 422 23.71 33.88 5.84
CA PHE A 422 24.99 34.42 6.32
C PHE A 422 26.19 33.49 6.02
N LYS A 423 25.99 32.16 6.14
CA LYS A 423 27.01 31.16 5.83
C LYS A 423 27.53 31.26 4.39
N ASP A 424 26.68 31.69 3.46
CA ASP A 424 27.00 31.78 2.03
C ASP A 424 27.90 32.99 1.72
N CYS A 425 28.05 33.92 2.66
CA CYS A 425 28.93 35.09 2.55
C CYS A 425 30.39 34.78 2.95
N LEU A 426 30.62 33.66 3.64
CA LEU A 426 31.93 33.29 4.17
C LEU A 426 32.87 32.85 3.05
N GLN A 427 34.18 32.81 3.32
CA GLN A 427 35.20 32.31 2.39
C GLN A 427 35.23 33.03 1.01
N GLY A 428 34.90 34.31 0.98
CA GLY A 428 34.87 35.11 -0.26
C GLY A 428 33.53 35.08 -1.00
N GLY A 429 32.52 34.43 -0.42
CA GLY A 429 31.15 34.40 -0.93
C GLY A 429 30.91 33.30 -1.95
N ALA A 430 29.83 32.54 -1.77
CA ALA A 430 29.37 31.53 -2.72
C ALA A 430 28.99 32.17 -4.06
N LYS A 431 29.08 31.41 -5.15
CA LYS A 431 28.65 31.86 -6.48
C LYS A 431 27.12 31.93 -6.53
N LYS A 432 26.56 33.09 -6.85
CA LYS A 432 25.12 33.34 -6.72
C LYS A 432 24.27 32.38 -7.54
N ALA A 433 24.63 32.15 -8.79
CA ALA A 433 23.83 31.30 -9.68
C ALA A 433 23.74 29.85 -9.17
N GLU A 434 24.88 29.27 -8.80
CA GLU A 434 24.97 27.89 -8.29
C GLU A 434 24.28 27.76 -6.93
N ARG A 435 24.60 28.67 -6.00
CA ARG A 435 24.00 28.65 -4.66
C ARG A 435 22.48 28.86 -4.69
N ALA A 436 21.96 29.70 -5.60
CA ALA A 436 20.53 29.90 -5.76
C ALA A 436 19.81 28.63 -6.24
N ALA A 437 20.43 27.86 -7.13
CA ALA A 437 19.90 26.58 -7.58
C ALA A 437 19.85 25.56 -6.43
N GLU A 438 20.95 25.42 -5.69
CA GLU A 438 21.02 24.56 -4.50
C GLU A 438 19.97 24.94 -3.46
N ALA A 439 19.77 26.24 -3.22
CA ALA A 439 18.78 26.72 -2.26
C ALA A 439 17.34 26.35 -2.66
N LEU A 440 17.02 26.33 -3.97
CA LEU A 440 15.71 25.86 -4.42
C LEU A 440 15.53 24.35 -4.17
N GLU A 441 16.56 23.54 -4.43
CA GLU A 441 16.52 22.10 -4.15
C GLU A 441 16.40 21.79 -2.65
N GLU A 442 17.05 22.60 -1.80
CA GLU A 442 16.91 22.54 -0.33
C GLU A 442 15.47 22.86 0.12
N ILE A 443 14.79 23.79 -0.54
CA ILE A 443 13.40 24.16 -0.22
C ILE A 443 12.42 23.09 -0.74
N TYR A 444 12.62 22.63 -1.96
CA TYR A 444 11.75 21.66 -2.60
C TYR A 444 12.55 20.67 -3.48
N PRO A 445 12.78 19.43 -3.02
CA PRO A 445 13.61 18.45 -3.74
C PRO A 445 13.09 18.02 -5.12
N GLY A 446 11.86 18.39 -5.48
CA GLY A 446 11.27 18.07 -6.79
C GLY A 446 11.56 19.11 -7.87
N VAL A 447 12.26 20.21 -7.56
CA VAL A 447 12.71 21.20 -8.56
C VAL A 447 13.98 20.72 -9.26
N ASP A 448 14.06 20.94 -10.57
CA ASP A 448 15.25 20.81 -11.41
C ASP A 448 15.85 22.21 -11.59
N ALA A 449 16.77 22.57 -10.70
CA ALA A 449 17.38 23.90 -10.66
C ALA A 449 18.87 23.84 -11.04
N ILE A 450 19.32 24.73 -11.94
CA ILE A 450 20.72 24.77 -12.38
C ILE A 450 21.26 26.20 -12.37
N GLY A 451 22.46 26.38 -11.85
CA GLY A 451 23.18 27.66 -11.87
C GLY A 451 24.29 27.72 -12.90
N HIS A 452 24.40 28.83 -13.63
CA HIS A 452 25.51 29.11 -14.53
C HIS A 452 26.23 30.40 -14.16
N VAL A 453 27.47 30.25 -13.70
CA VAL A 453 28.38 31.38 -13.48
C VAL A 453 28.93 31.86 -14.80
N MET A 454 28.38 32.96 -15.32
CA MET A 454 28.84 33.58 -16.57
C MET A 454 28.38 35.02 -16.67
N GLU A 455 29.13 35.82 -17.42
CA GLU A 455 28.80 37.21 -17.71
C GLU A 455 27.87 37.32 -18.91
N VAL A 456 26.96 38.30 -18.88
CA VAL A 456 26.14 38.68 -20.04
C VAL A 456 26.74 39.96 -20.61
N PRO A 457 27.22 39.95 -21.88
CA PRO A 457 27.87 41.10 -22.48
C PRO A 457 26.98 42.36 -22.48
N MET A 458 27.49 43.45 -21.91
CA MET A 458 26.79 44.72 -21.81
C MET A 458 26.99 45.58 -23.06
N LEU A 459 25.91 46.20 -23.54
CA LEU A 459 25.98 47.13 -24.65
C LEU A 459 26.86 48.34 -24.30
N GLY A 460 27.76 48.74 -25.20
CA GLY A 460 28.62 49.91 -25.04
C GLY A 460 29.90 49.68 -24.24
N HIS A 461 30.12 48.48 -23.69
CA HIS A 461 31.37 48.13 -23.01
C HIS A 461 32.37 47.46 -23.98
N PRO A 462 33.68 47.79 -23.91
CA PRO A 462 34.69 47.18 -24.76
C PRO A 462 34.90 45.70 -24.41
N MET A 463 35.04 44.86 -25.42
CA MET A 463 35.38 43.44 -25.24
C MET A 463 36.87 43.30 -24.90
N THR A 464 37.16 42.89 -23.67
CA THR A 464 38.53 42.65 -23.20
C THR A 464 39.08 41.30 -23.64
N ASP A 465 38.22 40.27 -23.71
CA ASP A 465 38.57 38.92 -24.19
C ASP A 465 37.51 38.40 -25.17
N SER A 466 37.80 38.55 -26.47
CA SER A 466 36.89 38.15 -27.54
C SER A 466 36.58 36.65 -27.54
N THR A 467 37.48 35.79 -27.06
CA THR A 467 37.27 34.34 -27.08
C THR A 467 36.31 33.93 -25.96
N LYS A 468 36.52 34.48 -24.76
CA LYS A 468 35.60 34.28 -23.62
C LYS A 468 34.21 34.84 -23.93
N THR A 469 34.13 36.08 -24.43
CA THR A 469 32.84 36.72 -24.76
C THR A 469 32.07 35.93 -25.82
N LYS A 470 32.75 35.38 -26.83
CA LYS A 470 32.11 34.52 -27.84
C LYS A 470 31.53 33.25 -27.21
N LYS A 471 32.29 32.59 -26.32
CA LYS A 471 31.82 31.38 -25.63
C LYS A 471 30.62 31.66 -24.72
N GLU A 472 30.61 32.79 -24.01
CA GLU A 472 29.49 33.21 -23.18
C GLU A 472 28.26 33.56 -24.04
N PHE A 473 28.44 34.23 -25.18
CA PHE A 473 27.38 34.48 -26.15
C PHE A 473 26.73 33.18 -26.65
N GLU A 474 27.54 32.21 -27.08
CA GLU A 474 27.06 30.92 -27.59
C GLU A 474 26.31 30.12 -26.50
N LYS A 475 26.83 30.15 -25.27
CA LYS A 475 26.18 29.51 -24.13
C LYS A 475 24.84 30.18 -23.78
N LEU A 476 24.79 31.52 -23.76
CA LEU A 476 23.55 32.27 -23.53
C LEU A 476 22.51 31.96 -24.61
N GLN A 477 22.92 31.95 -25.88
CA GLN A 477 22.03 31.61 -27.00
C GLN A 477 21.46 30.19 -26.86
N LYS A 478 22.30 29.22 -26.50
CA LYS A 478 21.86 27.84 -26.24
C LYS A 478 20.82 27.79 -25.13
N LEU A 479 21.08 28.45 -24.00
CA LEU A 479 20.16 28.49 -22.87
C LEU A 479 18.84 29.16 -23.23
N VAL A 480 18.86 30.28 -23.95
CA VAL A 480 17.64 30.95 -24.43
C VAL A 480 16.80 29.99 -25.31
N ASN A 481 17.44 29.23 -26.19
CA ASN A 481 16.75 28.28 -27.06
C ASN A 481 16.14 27.09 -26.30
N GLU A 482 16.80 26.61 -25.25
CA GLU A 482 16.36 25.47 -24.43
C GLU A 482 15.20 25.79 -23.46
N HIS A 483 14.97 27.07 -23.17
CA HIS A 483 13.94 27.53 -22.22
C HIS A 483 12.74 28.16 -22.93
N ASP A 484 11.59 28.17 -22.26
CA ASP A 484 10.32 28.64 -22.83
C ASP A 484 10.08 30.12 -22.49
N ALA A 485 10.39 30.50 -21.24
CA ALA A 485 10.25 31.86 -20.73
C ALA A 485 11.59 32.39 -20.19
N ILE A 486 11.93 33.60 -20.59
CA ILE A 486 13.18 34.29 -20.23
C ILE A 486 12.85 35.51 -19.38
N PHE A 487 13.41 35.57 -18.18
CA PHE A 487 13.23 36.66 -17.24
C PHE A 487 14.49 37.53 -17.19
N LEU A 488 14.34 38.81 -17.54
CA LEU A 488 15.41 39.81 -17.49
C LEU A 488 15.38 40.49 -16.11
N LEU A 489 16.23 40.03 -15.21
CA LEU A 489 16.26 40.41 -13.79
C LEU A 489 17.62 41.04 -13.40
N MET A 490 18.24 41.70 -14.38
CA MET A 490 19.60 42.20 -14.33
C MET A 490 19.67 43.63 -13.76
N ASP A 491 20.83 44.07 -13.29
CA ASP A 491 20.92 45.35 -12.57
C ASP A 491 20.84 46.60 -13.48
N THR A 492 21.26 46.49 -14.74
CA THR A 492 21.44 47.65 -15.63
C THR A 492 20.62 47.56 -16.93
N ARG A 493 20.43 48.69 -17.63
CA ARG A 493 19.75 48.71 -18.95
C ARG A 493 20.61 48.04 -20.01
N GLU A 494 21.91 48.27 -19.97
CA GLU A 494 22.90 47.83 -20.96
C GLU A 494 23.00 46.31 -21.03
N SER A 495 22.90 45.65 -19.87
CA SER A 495 22.97 44.20 -19.75
C SER A 495 21.72 43.48 -20.29
N ARG A 496 20.57 44.17 -20.35
CA ARG A 496 19.30 43.63 -20.86
C ARG A 496 19.21 43.60 -22.38
N TRP A 497 20.06 44.35 -23.08
CA TRP A 497 19.97 44.53 -24.53
C TRP A 497 20.15 43.20 -25.28
N LEU A 498 21.25 42.50 -25.03
CA LEU A 498 21.56 41.26 -25.76
C LEU A 498 20.52 40.16 -25.51
N PRO A 499 20.11 39.86 -24.26
CA PRO A 499 19.02 38.92 -24.00
C PRO A 499 17.69 39.32 -24.64
N THR A 500 17.39 40.62 -24.73
CA THR A 500 16.17 41.11 -25.39
C THR A 500 16.17 40.76 -26.87
N VAL A 501 17.30 41.01 -27.56
CA VAL A 501 17.46 40.68 -28.98
C VAL A 501 17.39 39.17 -29.21
N MET A 502 18.11 38.39 -28.39
CA MET A 502 18.11 36.93 -28.49
C MET A 502 16.72 36.33 -28.27
N GLY A 503 16.02 36.76 -27.22
CA GLY A 503 14.69 36.25 -26.89
C GLY A 503 13.68 36.58 -27.99
N LYS A 504 13.74 37.80 -28.56
CA LYS A 504 12.89 38.18 -29.70
C LYS A 504 13.20 37.35 -30.94
N ALA A 505 14.48 37.20 -31.28
CA ALA A 505 14.91 36.42 -32.45
C ALA A 505 14.53 34.94 -32.35
N ALA A 506 14.57 34.36 -31.15
CA ALA A 506 14.19 32.98 -30.89
C ALA A 506 12.69 32.77 -30.64
N GLY A 507 11.85 33.82 -30.71
CA GLY A 507 10.41 33.73 -30.49
C GLY A 507 10.02 33.33 -29.07
N LYS A 508 10.82 33.71 -28.06
CA LYS A 508 10.62 33.34 -26.65
C LYS A 508 9.75 34.34 -25.91
N ILE A 509 9.06 33.88 -24.87
CA ILE A 509 8.37 34.76 -23.94
C ILE A 509 9.44 35.47 -23.12
N VAL A 510 9.53 36.80 -23.25
CA VAL A 510 10.51 37.60 -22.49
C VAL A 510 9.77 38.51 -21.51
N LEU A 511 10.10 38.38 -20.24
CA LEU A 511 9.57 39.17 -19.13
C LEU A 511 10.69 40.01 -18.55
N ASN A 512 10.53 41.33 -18.55
CA ASN A 512 11.50 42.25 -18.01
C ASN A 512 10.98 42.84 -16.70
N ALA A 513 11.81 42.80 -15.65
CA ALA A 513 11.56 43.52 -14.41
C ALA A 513 12.75 44.40 -14.06
N ALA A 514 12.53 45.69 -13.81
CA ALA A 514 13.56 46.64 -13.39
C ALA A 514 13.08 47.47 -12.19
N LEU A 515 14.02 47.86 -11.33
CA LEU A 515 13.77 48.59 -10.09
C LEU A 515 14.39 49.98 -10.18
N GLY A 516 13.59 51.00 -9.85
CA GLY A 516 14.06 52.31 -9.44
C GLY A 516 14.22 52.37 -7.92
N PHE A 517 14.34 53.58 -7.37
CA PHE A 517 14.47 53.77 -5.93
C PHE A 517 13.17 53.40 -5.17
N ASP A 518 12.05 53.93 -5.61
CA ASP A 518 10.70 53.75 -5.03
C ASP A 518 9.66 53.25 -6.06
N THR A 519 10.12 52.93 -7.27
CA THR A 519 9.30 52.52 -8.41
C THR A 519 9.85 51.24 -9.04
N TYR A 520 9.03 50.53 -9.79
CA TYR A 520 9.45 49.38 -10.57
C TYR A 520 8.66 49.28 -11.87
N VAL A 521 9.24 48.62 -12.87
CA VAL A 521 8.58 48.32 -14.14
C VAL A 521 8.62 46.81 -14.38
N VAL A 522 7.46 46.23 -14.69
CA VAL A 522 7.34 44.86 -15.18
C VAL A 522 6.67 44.90 -16.54
N MET A 523 7.29 44.30 -17.55
CA MET A 523 6.73 44.25 -18.89
C MET A 523 7.02 42.93 -19.58
N ARG A 524 6.09 42.51 -20.46
CA ARG A 524 6.32 41.40 -21.39
C ARG A 524 6.65 41.95 -22.77
N HIS A 525 7.59 41.34 -23.47
CA HIS A 525 7.85 41.68 -24.87
C HIS A 525 6.79 41.04 -25.77
N GLY A 526 6.46 41.69 -26.90
CA GLY A 526 5.58 41.09 -27.90
C GLY A 526 6.23 39.91 -28.59
N LEU A 527 5.49 38.82 -28.75
CA LEU A 527 5.87 37.75 -29.69
C LEU A 527 5.55 38.21 -31.11
N LYS A 528 6.25 37.64 -32.10
CA LYS A 528 5.95 37.90 -33.50
C LYS A 528 4.57 37.34 -33.81
N THR A 529 3.71 38.15 -34.41
CA THR A 529 2.34 37.76 -34.73
C THR A 529 2.35 36.73 -35.85
N THR A 530 1.46 35.75 -35.74
CA THR A 530 1.34 34.67 -36.75
C THR A 530 -0.02 34.67 -37.43
N GLN A 531 -0.99 35.41 -36.90
CA GLN A 531 -2.36 35.47 -37.40
C GLN A 531 -2.76 36.92 -37.75
N GLU A 532 -3.64 37.06 -38.74
CA GLU A 532 -4.24 38.35 -39.10
C GLU A 532 -5.11 38.87 -37.94
N GLY A 533 -4.80 40.08 -37.45
CA GLY A 533 -5.51 40.74 -36.36
C GLY A 533 -4.78 40.76 -35.01
N GLU A 534 -3.65 40.06 -34.87
CA GLU A 534 -2.81 40.15 -33.67
C GLU A 534 -1.94 41.43 -33.70
N VAL A 535 -1.76 42.07 -32.54
CA VAL A 535 -0.92 43.27 -32.38
C VAL A 535 0.43 42.89 -31.79
N GLU A 536 1.50 43.22 -32.52
CA GLU A 536 2.87 43.03 -32.04
C GLU A 536 3.25 44.13 -31.04
N LEU A 537 3.46 43.75 -29.78
CA LEU A 537 3.90 44.68 -28.75
C LEU A 537 5.41 44.95 -28.83
N GLY A 538 5.80 46.18 -28.46
CA GLY A 538 7.20 46.58 -28.34
C GLY A 538 7.96 45.86 -27.21
N CYS A 539 9.28 46.00 -27.22
CA CYS A 539 10.16 45.52 -26.16
C CYS A 539 10.61 46.68 -25.24
N TYR A 540 11.41 46.37 -24.20
CA TYR A 540 11.97 47.35 -23.26
C TYR A 540 12.72 48.52 -23.92
N PHE A 541 13.24 48.32 -25.15
CA PHE A 541 13.99 49.33 -25.87
C PHE A 541 13.19 50.07 -26.95
N CYS A 542 11.90 49.76 -27.15
CA CYS A 542 11.08 50.42 -28.18
C CYS A 542 10.67 51.84 -27.80
N ASN A 543 10.51 52.12 -26.50
CA ASN A 543 10.22 53.45 -25.97
C ASN A 543 11.15 53.72 -24.79
N ASP A 544 11.48 54.99 -24.54
CA ASP A 544 12.17 55.32 -23.29
C ASP A 544 11.24 55.10 -22.10
N VAL A 545 11.74 54.34 -21.13
CA VAL A 545 10.97 53.84 -19.98
C VAL A 545 10.77 54.93 -18.93
N VAL A 546 11.59 55.99 -18.97
CA VAL A 546 11.49 57.21 -18.16
C VAL A 546 11.86 58.37 -19.07
N ALA A 547 11.07 59.43 -19.08
CA ALA A 547 11.41 60.63 -19.84
C ALA A 547 12.49 61.43 -19.10
N PRO A 548 13.46 62.05 -19.80
CA PRO A 548 14.48 62.88 -19.14
C PRO A 548 13.93 64.01 -18.24
N ALA A 549 12.68 64.44 -18.49
CA ALA A 549 11.98 65.47 -17.72
C ALA A 549 11.35 64.98 -16.40
N ASP A 550 11.26 63.66 -16.17
CA ASP A 550 10.52 63.11 -15.03
C ASP A 550 11.19 63.41 -13.67
N VAL A 551 12.43 63.91 -13.67
CA VAL A 551 13.21 64.24 -12.46
C VAL A 551 13.38 65.75 -12.21
N SER A 552 12.98 66.63 -13.15
CA SER A 552 13.31 68.07 -13.09
C SER A 552 12.32 68.95 -12.32
N HIS A 553 11.19 68.42 -11.80
CA HIS A 553 10.15 69.23 -11.15
C HIS A 553 10.09 69.19 -9.61
N ARG A 554 11.10 68.62 -8.92
CA ARG A 554 11.14 68.58 -7.45
C ARG A 554 12.45 69.07 -6.81
N ILE A 555 12.99 70.18 -7.30
CA ILE A 555 13.91 71.00 -6.48
C ILE A 555 13.11 72.16 -5.90
N SER A 556 12.39 71.90 -4.81
CA SER A 556 11.99 72.97 -3.89
C SER A 556 13.23 73.35 -3.09
N PRO A 557 13.63 74.64 -3.02
CA PRO A 557 14.73 75.05 -2.17
C PRO A 557 14.34 74.80 -0.72
N PHE A 558 15.09 73.95 -0.03
CA PHE A 558 15.07 73.90 1.43
C PHE A 558 15.55 75.26 1.92
N ASN A 559 14.61 76.08 2.40
CA ASN A 559 14.93 77.20 3.27
C ASN A 559 15.48 76.64 4.58
N ILE A 560 16.70 77.05 4.90
CA ILE A 560 17.30 76.90 6.22
C ILE A 560 16.62 77.90 7.15
N THR A 561 15.93 77.38 8.17
CA THR A 561 15.82 77.99 9.52
C THR A 561 15.68 76.87 10.53
#